data_AF-A0A8B6G054-F1
#
_entry.id   AF-A0A8B6G054-F1
#
_cell.length_a   1.000
_cell.length_b   1.000
_cell.length_c   1.000
_cell.angle_alpha   90.00
_cell.angle_beta   90.00
_cell.angle_gamma   90.00
#
_symmetry.space_group_name_H-M   'P 1'
#
loop_
_entity.id
_entity.type
_entity.pdbx_description
1 polymer ?
#
loop_
_entity_poly.entity_id
_entity_poly.type
_entity_poly.pdbx_seq_one_letter_code
_entity_poly.pdbx_strand_id
1 'polypeptide(L)'
;MAQMKRRNSFYRSFKNVEPDMDEFEMDRGETAAVQNKWVFEIAWEVANKVGGIYTVIKSKAPVTVEELGEQYCLLGPYNESCVRTEVELLEPHHYVYRQTIQQMRDCGIKVYFGRWLIDGYPKVILFDIGSAAWKLDEFKHELWEKANIGIPWHDRESNDAVIFGALVAWFLGETVTEL
;
A
#
# COMPACT_ATOMS: atom_id res chain seq x y z
N MET A 1 23.34 32.76 -7.19
CA MET A 1 22.33 32.87 -6.12
C MET A 1 22.12 31.47 -5.57
N ALA A 2 22.59 31.19 -4.36
CA ALA A 2 22.56 29.85 -3.77
C ALA A 2 21.23 29.61 -3.04
N GLN A 3 20.56 28.51 -3.39
CA GLN A 3 19.26 28.14 -2.86
C GLN A 3 19.44 27.49 -1.48
N MET A 4 18.75 28.05 -0.49
CA MET A 4 18.85 27.69 0.93
C MET A 4 18.12 26.36 1.20
N LYS A 5 18.87 25.26 1.41
CA LYS A 5 18.35 23.98 1.92
C LYS A 5 17.73 24.20 3.31
N ARG A 6 16.40 24.09 3.43
CA ARG A 6 15.70 24.09 4.72
C ARG A 6 16.07 22.82 5.49
N ARG A 7 16.87 22.97 6.55
CA ARG A 7 17.19 21.91 7.52
C ARG A 7 16.01 21.73 8.47
N ASN A 8 15.42 20.54 8.51
CA ASN A 8 14.37 20.19 9.48
C ASN A 8 14.93 20.22 10.92
N SER A 9 14.18 20.85 11.82
CA SER A 9 14.58 21.30 13.16
C SER A 9 14.76 20.18 14.22
N PHE A 10 14.71 18.90 13.86
CA PHE A 10 14.74 17.80 14.83
C PHE A 10 16.14 17.41 15.31
N TYR A 11 17.20 17.77 14.57
CA TYR A 11 18.59 17.38 14.86
C TYR A 11 19.29 18.18 15.98
N ARG A 12 18.59 19.10 16.67
CA ARG A 12 19.26 20.06 17.56
C ARG A 12 19.65 19.55 18.95
N SER A 13 19.35 18.29 19.31
CA SER A 13 19.55 17.80 20.69
C SER A 13 20.72 16.84 20.91
N PHE A 14 21.48 16.45 19.89
CA PHE A 14 22.72 15.68 20.06
C PHE A 14 23.87 16.38 19.35
N LYS A 15 24.58 17.24 20.08
CA LYS A 15 25.86 17.76 19.64
C LYS A 15 26.92 16.68 19.90
N ASN A 16 27.56 16.20 18.84
CA ASN A 16 28.83 15.46 18.84
C ASN A 16 28.78 13.93 18.80
N VAL A 17 27.73 13.34 18.26
CA VAL A 17 27.85 12.00 17.67
C VAL A 17 27.37 12.16 16.24
N GLU A 18 28.29 12.15 15.28
CA GLU A 18 27.94 11.76 13.92
C GLU A 18 27.73 10.25 14.01
N PRO A 19 26.48 9.77 13.95
CA PRO A 19 26.29 8.32 13.91
C PRO A 19 26.93 7.84 12.61
N ASP A 20 27.68 6.73 12.67
CA ASP A 20 28.01 5.88 11.51
C ASP A 20 26.67 5.35 10.96
N MET A 21 25.93 6.24 10.32
CA MET A 21 24.79 5.92 9.51
C MET A 21 25.45 5.56 8.18
N ASP A 22 25.36 4.29 7.78
CA ASP A 22 25.45 3.94 6.36
C ASP A 22 24.73 5.05 5.60
N GLU A 23 25.40 5.72 4.65
CA GLU A 23 24.83 6.86 3.95
C GLU A 23 23.44 6.45 3.43
N PHE A 24 22.38 6.97 4.07
CA PHE A 24 21.02 6.68 3.65
C PHE A 24 20.82 7.37 2.30
N GLU A 25 21.11 6.65 1.22
CA GLU A 25 20.94 7.14 -0.15
C GLU A 25 19.45 7.24 -0.45
N MET A 26 18.97 8.47 -0.56
CA MET A 26 17.61 8.79 -1.01
C MET A 26 17.60 8.87 -2.54
N ASP A 27 17.79 7.71 -3.17
CA ASP A 27 18.02 7.57 -4.60
C ASP A 27 16.74 7.30 -5.41
N ARG A 28 15.56 7.49 -4.80
CA ARG A 28 14.26 7.19 -5.39
C ARG A 28 14.15 5.74 -5.88
N GLY A 29 14.74 4.82 -5.14
CA GLY A 29 14.61 3.38 -5.34
C GLY A 29 15.51 2.81 -6.42
N GLU A 30 16.54 3.53 -6.88
CA GLU A 30 17.52 2.99 -7.85
C GLU A 30 18.22 1.76 -7.26
N THR A 31 18.75 1.87 -6.05
CA THR A 31 19.37 0.75 -5.32
C THR A 31 18.36 -0.33 -4.99
N ALA A 32 17.14 0.04 -4.58
CA ALA A 32 16.07 -0.92 -4.28
C ALA A 32 15.70 -1.75 -5.52
N ALA A 33 15.60 -1.13 -6.69
CA ALA A 33 15.30 -1.81 -7.95
C ALA A 33 16.43 -2.77 -8.36
N VAL A 34 17.69 -2.35 -8.26
CA VAL A 34 18.86 -3.21 -8.55
C VAL A 34 18.89 -4.43 -7.62
N GLN A 35 18.48 -4.26 -6.36
CA GLN A 35 18.44 -5.33 -5.36
C GLN A 35 17.14 -6.14 -5.39
N ASN A 36 16.22 -5.87 -6.33
CA ASN A 36 14.89 -6.47 -6.39
C ASN A 36 14.12 -6.37 -5.04
N LYS A 37 14.27 -5.24 -4.34
CA LYS A 37 13.56 -4.96 -3.08
C LYS A 37 12.25 -4.28 -3.38
N TRP A 38 11.16 -4.80 -2.82
CA TRP A 38 9.81 -4.28 -2.97
C TRP A 38 9.20 -3.98 -1.60
N VAL A 39 8.45 -2.89 -1.49
CA VAL A 39 7.78 -2.51 -0.26
C VAL A 39 6.31 -2.25 -0.53
N PHE A 40 5.48 -3.00 0.17
CA PHE A 40 4.03 -2.85 0.18
C PHE A 40 3.59 -2.36 1.55
N GLU A 41 2.94 -1.20 1.61
CA GLU A 41 2.35 -0.67 2.84
C GLU A 41 0.83 -0.78 2.75
N ILE A 42 0.24 -1.52 3.69
CA ILE A 42 -1.18 -1.90 3.63
C ILE A 42 -1.92 -1.27 4.79
N ALA A 43 -2.99 -0.53 4.51
CA ALA A 43 -3.89 -0.06 5.56
C ALA A 43 -5.30 0.21 5.04
N TRP A 44 -6.27 0.13 5.95
CA TRP A 44 -7.66 0.50 5.66
C TRP A 44 -7.82 1.97 5.23
N GLU A 45 -6.92 2.84 5.69
CA GLU A 45 -6.98 4.28 5.47
C GLU A 45 -6.15 4.77 4.26
N VAL A 46 -5.58 3.87 3.46
CA VAL A 46 -4.93 4.22 2.18
C VAL A 46 -5.99 4.78 1.23
N ALA A 47 -5.84 6.05 0.84
CA ALA A 47 -6.80 6.78 0.02
C ALA A 47 -8.27 6.74 0.54
N ASN A 48 -8.45 6.53 1.84
CA ASN A 48 -9.74 6.38 2.49
C ASN A 48 -9.69 7.03 3.88
N LYS A 49 -10.12 8.30 3.97
CA LYS A 49 -9.98 9.05 5.22
C LYS A 49 -11.01 8.61 6.26
N VAL A 50 -10.55 7.87 7.28
CA VAL A 50 -11.36 7.46 8.43
C VAL A 50 -10.89 8.17 9.71
N GLY A 51 -9.59 8.23 9.96
CA GLY A 51 -9.03 8.73 11.21
C GLY A 51 -7.57 9.19 11.09
N GLY A 52 -6.79 8.89 12.12
CA GLY A 52 -5.41 9.37 12.25
C GLY A 52 -4.42 8.67 11.33
N ILE A 53 -4.66 7.40 10.99
CA ILE A 53 -3.72 6.60 10.18
C ILE A 53 -3.59 7.20 8.77
N TYR A 54 -4.69 7.70 8.20
CA TYR A 54 -4.66 8.46 6.94
C TYR A 54 -3.61 9.58 6.98
N THR A 55 -3.54 10.33 8.08
CA THR A 55 -2.60 11.45 8.23
C THR A 55 -1.17 10.96 8.36
N VAL A 56 -0.95 9.86 9.08
CA VAL A 56 0.37 9.22 9.21
C VAL A 56 0.89 8.78 7.83
N ILE A 57 0.10 7.99 7.09
CA ILE A 57 0.51 7.48 5.78
C ILE A 57 0.73 8.65 4.81
N LYS A 58 -0.21 9.61 4.76
CA LYS A 58 -0.12 10.77 3.87
C LYS A 58 1.11 11.63 4.13
N SER A 59 1.48 11.85 5.40
CA SER A 59 2.65 12.66 5.76
C SER A 59 3.98 11.91 5.60
N LYS A 60 3.96 10.57 5.68
CA LYS A 60 5.13 9.70 5.49
C LYS A 60 5.41 9.39 4.02
N ALA A 61 4.39 9.33 3.16
CA ALA A 61 4.52 8.97 1.76
C ALA A 61 5.63 9.73 0.99
N PRO A 62 5.81 11.07 1.16
CA PRO A 62 6.86 11.79 0.44
C PRO A 62 8.27 11.25 0.69
N VAL A 63 8.63 11.04 1.97
CA VAL A 63 9.97 10.56 2.32
C VAL A 63 10.16 9.10 1.92
N THR A 64 9.11 8.27 2.01
CA THR A 64 9.19 6.87 1.56
C THR A 64 9.35 6.75 0.05
N VAL A 65 8.71 7.62 -0.74
CA VAL A 65 8.93 7.66 -2.20
C VAL A 65 10.30 8.24 -2.54
N GLU A 66 10.81 9.20 -1.76
CA GLU A 66 12.17 9.72 -1.95
C GLU A 66 13.24 8.63 -1.75
N GLU A 67 12.99 7.68 -0.85
CA GLU A 67 13.84 6.51 -0.60
C GLU A 67 13.62 5.39 -1.64
N LEU A 68 12.37 4.99 -1.89
CA LEU A 68 12.05 3.73 -2.58
C LEU A 68 11.47 3.92 -3.98
N GLY A 69 11.06 5.13 -4.35
CA GLY A 69 10.46 5.46 -5.63
C GLY A 69 9.42 4.46 -6.12
N GLU A 70 9.70 3.83 -7.26
CA GLU A 70 8.82 2.85 -7.89
C GLU A 70 8.82 1.48 -7.20
N GLN A 71 9.68 1.22 -6.23
CA GLN A 71 9.64 -0.03 -5.47
C GLN A 71 8.61 0.00 -4.32
N TYR A 72 7.98 1.15 -4.07
CA TYR A 72 6.99 1.36 -3.02
C TYR A 72 5.56 1.45 -3.59
N CYS A 73 4.64 0.70 -2.97
CA CYS A 73 3.23 0.70 -3.33
C CYS A 73 2.33 0.57 -2.08
N LEU A 74 1.27 1.37 -2.05
CA LEU A 74 0.27 1.37 -0.99
C LEU A 74 -0.94 0.53 -1.38
N LEU A 75 -1.45 -0.30 -0.47
CA LEU A 75 -2.63 -1.14 -0.69
C LEU A 75 -3.76 -0.75 0.25
N GLY A 76 -4.97 -0.60 -0.29
CA GLY A 76 -6.14 -0.17 0.46
C GLY A 76 -7.46 -0.70 -0.07
N PRO A 77 -8.56 -0.52 0.67
CA PRO A 77 -9.90 -0.78 0.18
C PRO A 77 -10.33 0.30 -0.83
N TYR A 78 -11.06 -0.10 -1.86
CA TYR A 78 -11.65 0.82 -2.83
C TYR A 78 -12.87 1.52 -2.23
N ASN A 79 -12.81 2.86 -2.15
CA ASN A 79 -13.95 3.71 -1.82
C ASN A 79 -14.17 4.70 -2.96
N GLU A 80 -15.20 4.47 -3.78
CA GLU A 80 -15.56 5.28 -4.95
C GLU A 80 -15.52 6.79 -4.67
N SER A 81 -16.10 7.21 -3.53
CA SER A 81 -16.22 8.63 -3.20
C SER A 81 -14.87 9.30 -2.95
N CYS A 82 -13.96 8.61 -2.27
CA CYS A 82 -12.61 9.09 -1.99
C CYS A 82 -11.72 9.00 -3.23
N VAL A 83 -11.78 7.88 -3.96
CA VAL A 83 -10.99 7.63 -5.16
C VAL A 83 -11.21 8.72 -6.20
N ARG A 84 -12.46 9.10 -6.45
CA ARG A 84 -12.78 10.14 -7.45
C ARG A 84 -12.11 11.48 -7.19
N THR A 85 -11.78 11.79 -5.94
CA THR A 85 -11.17 13.07 -5.56
C THR A 85 -9.69 12.98 -5.21
N GLU A 86 -9.23 11.81 -4.76
CA GLU A 86 -7.89 11.65 -4.22
C GLU A 86 -6.98 10.80 -5.11
N VAL A 87 -7.49 10.03 -6.06
CA VAL A 87 -6.69 9.07 -6.80
C VAL A 87 -6.81 9.33 -8.30
N GLU A 88 -5.67 9.40 -8.96
CA GLU A 88 -5.60 9.30 -10.41
C GLU A 88 -5.54 7.82 -10.79
N LEU A 89 -6.62 7.30 -11.38
CA LEU A 89 -6.66 5.93 -11.86
C LEU A 89 -5.84 5.79 -13.14
N LEU A 90 -4.97 4.78 -13.16
CA LEU A 90 -4.03 4.52 -14.25
C LEU A 90 -3.97 3.02 -14.52
N GLU A 91 -3.43 2.65 -15.67
CA GLU A 91 -3.03 1.26 -15.90
C GLU A 91 -1.59 1.05 -15.41
N PRO A 92 -1.28 -0.09 -14.77
CA PRO A 92 0.05 -0.36 -14.26
C PRO A 92 1.06 -0.48 -15.41
N HIS A 93 2.13 0.30 -15.33
CA HIS A 93 3.22 0.19 -16.30
C HIS A 93 4.05 -1.09 -16.09
N HIS A 94 4.35 -1.41 -14.83
CA HIS A 94 5.16 -2.58 -14.47
C HIS A 94 4.39 -3.88 -14.73
N TYR A 95 5.06 -4.86 -15.36
CA TYR A 95 4.44 -6.09 -15.83
C TYR A 95 3.86 -6.94 -14.69
N VAL A 96 4.58 -7.05 -13.57
CA VAL A 96 4.14 -7.74 -12.35
C VAL A 96 2.75 -7.27 -11.90
N TYR A 97 2.58 -5.96 -11.70
CA TYR A 97 1.26 -5.41 -11.32
C TYR A 97 0.21 -5.68 -12.37
N ARG A 98 0.55 -5.56 -13.65
CA ARG A 98 -0.39 -5.79 -14.75
C ARG A 98 -0.91 -7.22 -14.76
N GLN A 99 -0.02 -8.21 -14.67
CA GLN A 99 -0.38 -9.62 -14.68
C GLN A 99 -1.17 -10.01 -13.44
N THR A 100 -0.68 -9.65 -12.25
CA THR A 100 -1.37 -9.97 -11.00
C THR A 100 -2.77 -9.34 -10.94
N ILE A 101 -2.89 -8.06 -11.31
CA ILE A 101 -4.20 -7.38 -11.34
C ILE A 101 -5.12 -8.05 -12.37
N GLN A 102 -4.60 -8.44 -13.53
CA GLN A 102 -5.40 -9.11 -14.55
C GLN A 102 -5.89 -10.49 -14.08
N GLN A 103 -5.02 -11.30 -13.47
CA GLN A 103 -5.39 -12.62 -12.92
C GLN A 103 -6.51 -12.50 -11.88
N MET A 104 -6.44 -11.50 -10.99
CA MET A 104 -7.50 -11.24 -10.02
C MET A 104 -8.80 -10.77 -10.69
N ARG A 105 -8.71 -9.90 -11.70
CA ARG A 105 -9.87 -9.43 -12.49
C ARG A 105 -10.54 -10.58 -13.26
N ASP A 106 -9.76 -11.51 -13.82
CA ASP A 106 -10.26 -12.70 -14.50
C ASP A 106 -11.04 -13.62 -13.54
N CYS A 107 -10.69 -13.60 -12.25
CA CYS A 107 -11.42 -14.28 -11.19
C CYS A 107 -12.63 -13.49 -10.64
N GLY A 108 -12.99 -12.36 -11.27
CA GLY A 108 -14.14 -11.53 -10.91
C GLY A 108 -13.86 -10.51 -9.80
N ILE A 109 -12.60 -10.35 -9.35
CA ILE A 109 -12.24 -9.36 -8.34
C ILE A 109 -11.94 -8.02 -9.01
N LYS A 110 -12.61 -6.96 -8.56
CA LYS A 110 -12.34 -5.60 -9.07
C LYS A 110 -11.17 -4.99 -8.30
N VAL A 111 -10.06 -4.83 -9.00
CA VAL A 111 -8.82 -4.22 -8.48
C VAL A 111 -8.45 -3.03 -9.34
N TYR A 112 -8.09 -1.93 -8.68
CA TYR A 112 -7.79 -0.64 -9.32
C TYR A 112 -6.34 -0.25 -9.03
N PHE A 113 -5.64 0.23 -10.05
CA PHE A 113 -4.30 0.79 -9.91
C PHE A 113 -4.37 2.30 -10.13
N GLY A 114 -3.49 3.04 -9.46
CA GLY A 114 -3.41 4.47 -9.65
C GLY A 114 -2.30 5.13 -8.85
N ARG A 115 -2.38 6.46 -8.76
CA ARG A 115 -1.49 7.31 -7.97
C ARG A 115 -2.31 8.12 -7.00
N TRP A 116 -1.88 8.15 -5.74
CA TRP A 116 -2.53 9.00 -4.74
C TRP A 116 -2.10 10.45 -4.92
N LEU A 117 -3.06 11.35 -5.09
CA LEU A 117 -2.89 12.80 -5.29
C LEU A 117 -2.52 13.50 -3.99
N ILE A 118 -1.37 13.12 -3.44
CA ILE A 118 -0.73 13.68 -2.25
C ILE A 118 0.74 13.97 -2.55
N ASP A 119 1.42 14.66 -1.65
CA ASP A 119 2.87 14.84 -1.73
C ASP A 119 3.57 13.47 -1.82
N GLY A 120 4.54 13.36 -2.73
CA GLY A 120 5.22 12.09 -3.05
C GLY A 120 4.59 11.31 -4.20
N TYR A 121 3.31 11.54 -4.55
CA TYR A 121 2.63 10.85 -5.66
C TYR A 121 2.85 9.31 -5.68
N PRO A 122 2.60 8.61 -4.56
CA PRO A 122 2.88 7.18 -4.44
C PRO A 122 1.90 6.33 -5.26
N LYS A 123 2.33 5.13 -5.64
CA LYS A 123 1.45 4.13 -6.26
C LYS A 123 0.45 3.60 -5.25
N VAL A 124 -0.77 3.38 -5.71
CA VAL A 124 -1.83 2.72 -4.93
C VAL A 124 -2.47 1.58 -5.71
N ILE A 125 -2.79 0.51 -5.00
CA ILE A 125 -3.64 -0.59 -5.46
C ILE A 125 -4.84 -0.69 -4.52
N LEU A 126 -6.03 -0.59 -5.08
CA LEU A 126 -7.28 -0.51 -4.33
C LEU A 126 -8.20 -1.67 -4.68
N PHE A 127 -8.68 -2.38 -3.66
CA PHE A 127 -9.50 -3.58 -3.80
C PHE A 127 -10.96 -3.27 -3.50
N ASP A 128 -11.86 -3.54 -4.45
CA ASP A 128 -13.30 -3.51 -4.17
C ASP A 128 -13.70 -4.78 -3.39
N ILE A 129 -13.81 -4.62 -2.07
CA ILE A 129 -14.22 -5.68 -1.13
C ILE A 129 -15.57 -6.27 -1.52
N GLY A 130 -16.49 -5.45 -2.03
CA GLY A 130 -17.83 -5.91 -2.44
C GLY A 130 -17.77 -6.93 -3.59
N SER A 131 -16.76 -6.83 -4.47
CA SER A 131 -16.56 -7.80 -5.56
C SER A 131 -16.17 -9.20 -5.08
N ALA A 132 -15.66 -9.31 -3.84
CA ALA A 132 -15.22 -10.57 -3.24
C ALA A 132 -16.15 -11.09 -2.14
N ALA A 133 -17.28 -10.42 -1.88
CA ALA A 133 -18.21 -10.79 -0.81
C ALA A 133 -18.74 -12.24 -0.92
N TRP A 134 -18.83 -12.78 -2.14
CA TRP A 134 -19.24 -14.16 -2.40
C TRP A 134 -18.24 -15.21 -1.89
N LYS A 135 -16.98 -14.83 -1.63
CA LYS A 135 -15.94 -15.70 -1.05
C LYS A 135 -15.82 -15.59 0.47
N LEU A 136 -16.63 -14.75 1.14
CA LEU A 136 -16.47 -14.47 2.57
C LEU A 136 -16.47 -15.73 3.44
N ASP A 137 -17.38 -16.67 3.17
CA ASP A 137 -17.49 -17.90 3.96
C ASP A 137 -16.25 -18.80 3.81
N GLU A 138 -15.69 -18.86 2.61
CA GLU A 138 -14.44 -19.56 2.32
C GLU A 138 -13.28 -18.93 3.09
N PHE A 139 -13.14 -17.60 3.04
CA PHE A 139 -12.08 -16.88 3.75
C PHE A 139 -12.20 -17.01 5.28
N LYS A 140 -13.42 -16.98 5.83
CA LYS A 140 -13.64 -17.23 7.25
C LYS A 140 -13.26 -18.66 7.65
N HIS A 141 -13.61 -19.63 6.82
CA HIS A 141 -13.24 -21.02 7.07
C HIS A 141 -11.72 -21.19 7.05
N GLU A 142 -11.03 -20.63 6.06
CA GLU A 142 -9.57 -20.68 5.98
C GLU A 142 -8.88 -20.01 7.18
N LEU A 143 -9.40 -18.86 7.63
CA LEU A 143 -8.89 -18.17 8.81
C LEU A 143 -9.05 -19.02 10.09
N TRP A 144 -10.19 -19.71 10.23
CA TRP A 144 -10.42 -20.63 11.34
C TRP A 144 -9.45 -21.81 11.30
N GLU A 145 -9.30 -22.47 10.15
CA GLU A 145 -8.40 -23.63 10.01
C GLU A 145 -6.94 -23.27 10.29
N LYS A 146 -6.49 -22.08 9.86
CA LYS A 146 -5.09 -21.65 10.01
C LYS A 146 -4.77 -21.07 11.38
N ALA A 147 -5.71 -20.35 12.01
CA ALA A 147 -5.42 -19.54 13.19
C ALA A 147 -6.41 -19.74 14.37
N ASN A 148 -7.48 -20.53 14.18
CA ASN A 148 -8.57 -20.69 15.14
C ASN A 148 -9.23 -19.36 15.55
N ILE A 149 -9.38 -18.44 14.59
CA ILE A 149 -10.01 -17.13 14.79
C ILE A 149 -11.37 -17.12 14.08
N GLY A 150 -12.45 -17.02 14.86
CA GLY A 150 -13.82 -16.95 14.35
C GLY A 150 -14.32 -15.51 14.23
N ILE A 151 -15.07 -15.22 13.16
CA ILE A 151 -15.63 -13.89 12.89
C ILE A 151 -17.17 -13.92 12.92
N PRO A 152 -17.81 -13.14 13.82
CA PRO A 152 -19.27 -13.08 13.92
C PRO A 152 -19.93 -12.70 12.60
N TRP A 153 -21.10 -13.28 12.32
CA TRP A 153 -21.84 -13.04 11.08
C TRP A 153 -22.28 -11.58 10.91
N HIS A 154 -22.76 -10.96 11.98
CA HIS A 154 -23.33 -9.61 11.97
C HIS A 154 -22.28 -8.49 12.08
N ASP A 155 -21.01 -8.83 12.29
CA ASP A 155 -19.93 -7.85 12.38
C ASP A 155 -19.41 -7.51 10.98
N ARG A 156 -19.93 -6.42 10.43
CA ARG A 156 -19.56 -5.96 9.10
C ARG A 156 -18.09 -5.53 9.00
N GLU A 157 -17.56 -4.85 10.02
CA GLU A 157 -16.18 -4.36 9.98
C GLU A 157 -15.20 -5.53 9.94
N SER A 158 -15.43 -6.53 10.79
CA SER A 158 -14.61 -7.74 10.79
C SER A 158 -14.77 -8.56 9.51
N ASN A 159 -15.98 -8.64 8.94
CA ASN A 159 -16.19 -9.31 7.64
C ASN A 159 -15.41 -8.62 6.51
N ASP A 160 -15.51 -7.29 6.43
CA ASP A 160 -14.84 -6.50 5.41
C ASP A 160 -13.31 -6.58 5.58
N ALA A 161 -12.81 -6.62 6.82
CA ALA A 161 -11.40 -6.80 7.14
C ALA A 161 -10.86 -8.17 6.70
N VAL A 162 -11.63 -9.25 6.88
CA VAL A 162 -11.25 -10.59 6.39
C VAL A 162 -11.14 -10.61 4.87
N ILE A 163 -12.14 -10.08 4.17
CA ILE A 163 -12.11 -10.03 2.70
C ILE A 163 -10.91 -9.20 2.23
N PHE A 164 -10.71 -8.01 2.80
CA PHE A 164 -9.57 -7.18 2.44
C PHE A 164 -8.23 -7.88 2.69
N GLY A 165 -8.05 -8.50 3.86
CA GLY A 165 -6.85 -9.26 4.19
C GLY A 165 -6.61 -10.43 3.23
N ALA A 166 -7.64 -11.18 2.87
CA ALA A 166 -7.55 -12.29 1.93
C ALA A 166 -7.19 -11.82 0.51
N LEU A 167 -7.79 -10.72 0.03
CA LEU A 167 -7.46 -10.13 -1.27
C LEU A 167 -6.01 -9.61 -1.32
N VAL A 168 -5.54 -8.97 -0.25
CA VAL A 168 -4.14 -8.54 -0.14
C VAL A 168 -3.20 -9.74 -0.13
N ALA A 169 -3.51 -10.78 0.65
CA ALA A 169 -2.69 -11.99 0.71
C ALA A 169 -2.61 -12.70 -0.66
N TRP A 170 -3.75 -12.78 -1.36
CA TRP A 170 -3.81 -13.31 -2.72
C TRP A 170 -2.94 -12.47 -3.68
N PHE A 171 -3.14 -11.16 -3.70
CA PHE A 171 -2.36 -10.24 -4.53
C PHE A 171 -0.85 -10.39 -4.29
N LEU A 172 -0.41 -10.44 -3.03
CA LEU A 172 1.00 -10.61 -2.70
C LEU A 172 1.54 -11.99 -3.11
N GLY A 173 0.74 -13.05 -2.97
CA GLY A 173 1.12 -14.40 -3.41
C GLY A 173 1.37 -14.48 -4.93
N GLU A 174 0.48 -13.90 -5.73
CA GLU A 174 0.67 -13.80 -7.19
C GLU A 174 1.85 -12.89 -7.54
N THR A 175 1.98 -11.74 -6.86
CA THR A 175 3.08 -10.78 -7.09
C THR A 175 4.43 -11.45 -6.88
N VAL A 176 4.60 -12.21 -5.79
CA VAL A 176 5.86 -12.93 -5.50
C VAL A 176 6.16 -14.02 -6.53
N THR A 177 5.12 -14.61 -7.15
CA THR A 177 5.31 -15.62 -8.20
C THR A 177 5.82 -15.00 -9.51
N GLU A 178 5.50 -13.73 -9.76
CA GLU A 178 5.93 -12.98 -10.95
C GLU A 178 7.27 -12.23 -10.76
N LEU A 179 7.82 -12.16 -9.54
CA LEU A 179 9.08 -11.47 -9.18
C LEU A 179 10.31 -12.38 -9.23
#